data_AF-A0A1F8L4K7-F1
#
_entry.id   AF-A0A1F8L4K7-F1
#
_cell.length_a   1.000
_cell.length_b   1.000
_cell.length_c   1.000
_cell.angle_alpha   90.00
_cell.angle_beta   90.00
_cell.angle_gamma   90.00
#
_symmetry.space_group_name_H-M   'P 1'
#
loop_
_entity.id
_entity.type
_entity.pdbx_description
1 polymer ?
#
loop_
_entity_poly.entity_id
_entity_poly.type
_entity_poly.pdbx_seq_one_letter_code
_entity_poly.pdbx_strand_id
1 'polypeptide(L)'
;MLEALRAGRVLRRIYIAQERGVRTGAVNDLLREAQERHVQFLMVDRKEIDRISPTVDHQGVVAIAEGRVGVELDELLLHLDTLTEPALVLVIDSLQDPQNFGVLLRSAEGAGVDGVVIPRHRQVGLTAAVGRTSAGASEHLLIAEVANLRQAIDAIKEKGIWVVGTDDSGEMEWDEVDYRGPTALVVGNEAEGIRRLVLEGCDQVVRVPMQGQVSSLNAAAAGTVVLFEALRQRLRDAAPPTSVRRQERPAPAAVDAEQEGTNEETSGEDLALDEEEGAIDDGALEMGELDESVQDDAPVAVAAAEEPPAQDPGADEVEALEMGTSGADEEPAPVKPKRAPAKRTASKTTKTTRKKAE
;
A
#
# COMPACT_ATOMS: atom_id res chain seq x y z
N MET A 1 -4.76 11.59 8.64
CA MET A 1 -4.90 11.92 10.07
C MET A 1 -6.30 11.66 10.57
N LEU A 2 -7.34 12.25 9.98
CA LEU A 2 -8.74 11.91 10.31
C LEU A 2 -9.00 10.41 10.18
N GLU A 3 -8.57 9.81 9.06
CA GLU A 3 -8.67 8.34 8.87
C GLU A 3 -7.89 7.55 9.91
N ALA A 4 -6.72 8.04 10.35
CA ALA A 4 -5.95 7.39 11.41
C ALA A 4 -6.70 7.39 12.75
N LEU A 5 -7.36 8.51 13.11
CA LEU A 5 -8.24 8.54 14.28
C LEU A 5 -9.38 7.54 14.10
N ARG A 6 -10.07 7.55 12.95
CA ARG A 6 -11.21 6.67 12.67
C ARG A 6 -10.86 5.19 12.79
N ALA A 7 -9.70 4.80 12.26
CA ALA A 7 -9.15 3.45 12.35
C ALA A 7 -8.66 3.07 13.77
N GLY A 8 -8.71 3.99 14.74
CA GLY A 8 -8.33 3.72 16.13
C GLY A 8 -6.83 3.89 16.42
N ARG A 9 -6.05 4.46 15.49
CA ARG A 9 -4.63 4.71 15.72
C ARG A 9 -4.42 5.74 16.83
N VAL A 10 -3.52 5.42 17.77
CA VAL A 10 -3.21 6.29 18.91
C VAL A 10 -2.44 7.53 18.42
N LEU A 11 -3.10 8.69 18.47
CA LEU A 11 -2.47 9.99 18.28
C LEU A 11 -2.12 10.59 19.65
N ARG A 12 -0.82 10.78 19.92
CA ARG A 12 -0.34 11.35 21.18
C ARG A 12 -0.65 12.84 21.30
N ARG A 13 -0.48 13.58 20.19
CA ARG A 13 -0.70 15.03 20.14
C ARG A 13 -0.91 15.53 18.73
N ILE A 14 -1.80 16.50 18.56
CA ILE A 14 -2.07 17.19 17.30
C ILE A 14 -1.61 18.66 17.41
N TYR A 15 -0.93 19.16 16.39
CA TYR A 15 -0.47 20.55 16.28
C TYR A 15 -1.16 21.20 15.08
N ILE A 16 -1.73 22.38 15.29
CA ILE A 16 -2.52 23.11 14.28
C ILE A 16 -2.00 24.53 14.19
N ALA A 17 -1.76 25.03 12.98
CA ALA A 17 -1.27 26.38 12.79
C ALA A 17 -2.36 27.38 13.16
N GLN A 18 -1.98 28.48 13.81
CA GLN A 18 -2.91 29.54 14.23
C GLN A 18 -3.53 30.35 13.08
N GLU A 19 -3.04 30.18 11.85
CA GLU A 19 -3.50 30.89 10.65
C GLU A 19 -4.99 30.61 10.34
N ARG A 20 -5.78 31.67 10.07
CA ARG A 20 -7.23 31.53 9.78
C ARG A 20 -7.54 30.62 8.59
N GLY A 21 -6.64 30.51 7.62
CA GLY A 21 -6.80 29.66 6.43
C GLY A 21 -6.69 28.15 6.70
N VAL A 22 -6.18 27.75 7.86
CA VAL A 22 -5.95 26.33 8.21
C VAL A 22 -7.22 25.66 8.72
N ARG A 23 -8.15 26.41 9.33
CA ARG A 23 -9.43 25.89 9.85
C ARG A 23 -10.47 25.66 8.75
N THR A 24 -10.16 24.75 7.83
CA THR A 24 -11.06 24.25 6.81
C THR A 24 -12.09 23.26 7.39
N GLY A 25 -13.09 22.85 6.60
CA GLY A 25 -14.09 21.85 7.01
C GLY A 25 -13.45 20.55 7.51
N ALA A 26 -12.47 20.03 6.78
CA ALA A 26 -11.76 18.80 7.14
C ALA A 26 -10.99 18.93 8.47
N VAL A 27 -10.41 20.09 8.77
CA VAL A 27 -9.70 20.35 10.04
C VAL A 27 -10.68 20.47 11.20
N ASN A 28 -11.87 21.03 10.98
CA ASN A 28 -12.90 21.06 12.02
C ASN A 28 -13.45 19.66 12.31
N ASP A 29 -13.58 18.80 11.31
CA ASP A 29 -13.97 17.39 11.51
C ASP A 29 -12.89 16.62 12.28
N LEU A 30 -11.61 16.85 11.96
CA LEU A 30 -10.49 16.32 12.73
C LEU A 30 -10.54 16.76 14.20
N LEU A 31 -10.79 18.05 14.46
CA LEU A 31 -10.87 18.58 15.82
C LEU A 31 -12.01 17.94 16.62
N ARG A 32 -13.16 17.71 15.98
CA ARG A 32 -14.32 17.06 16.59
C ARG A 32 -14.00 15.62 16.97
N GLU A 33 -13.46 14.84 16.03
CA GLU A 33 -13.05 13.45 16.27
C GLU A 33 -11.97 13.37 17.37
N ALA A 34 -11.01 14.30 17.36
CA ALA A 34 -9.98 14.38 18.39
C ALA A 34 -10.57 14.68 19.78
N GLN A 35 -11.57 15.56 19.86
CA GLN A 35 -12.27 15.85 21.12
C GLN A 35 -13.06 14.64 21.62
N GLU A 36 -13.79 13.95 20.74
CA GLU A 36 -14.55 12.74 21.06
C GLU A 36 -13.65 11.61 21.58
N ARG A 37 -12.42 11.53 21.07
CA ARG A 37 -11.41 10.53 21.47
C ARG A 37 -10.44 11.04 22.54
N HIS A 38 -10.68 12.21 23.12
CA HIS A 38 -9.85 12.84 24.15
C HIS A 38 -8.37 13.03 23.76
N VAL A 39 -8.09 13.24 22.47
CA VAL A 39 -6.75 13.53 21.94
C VAL A 39 -6.42 15.01 22.14
N GLN A 40 -5.27 15.30 22.76
CA GLN A 40 -4.80 16.66 22.97
C GLN A 40 -4.41 17.33 21.64
N PHE A 41 -4.85 18.58 21.45
CA PHE A 41 -4.41 19.41 20.33
C PHE A 41 -3.92 20.78 20.82
N LEU A 42 -2.91 21.33 20.13
CA LEU A 42 -2.29 22.62 20.42
C LEU A 42 -2.33 23.52 19.19
N MET A 43 -2.65 24.80 19.41
CA MET A 43 -2.55 25.82 18.38
C MET A 43 -1.14 26.44 18.45
N VAL A 44 -0.35 26.32 17.38
CA VAL A 44 1.06 26.77 17.33
C VAL A 44 1.32 27.67 16.13
N ASP A 45 2.46 28.36 16.14
CA ASP A 45 2.94 29.08 14.97
C ASP A 45 3.34 28.10 13.86
N ARG A 46 3.21 28.52 12.59
CA ARG A 46 3.54 27.66 11.45
C ARG A 46 4.99 27.17 11.47
N LYS A 47 5.93 28.03 11.89
CA LYS A 47 7.34 27.68 12.06
C LYS A 47 7.58 26.49 12.99
N GLU A 48 6.74 26.34 14.01
CA GLU A 48 6.81 25.21 14.93
C GLU A 48 6.38 23.91 14.25
N ILE A 49 5.38 23.98 13.36
CA ILE A 49 4.96 22.84 12.53
C ILE A 49 6.04 22.49 11.52
N ASP A 50 6.64 23.48 10.87
CA ASP A 50 7.75 23.30 9.93
C ASP A 50 8.93 22.58 10.62
N ARG A 51 9.17 22.86 11.91
CA ARG A 51 10.21 22.22 12.74
C ARG A 51 9.89 20.77 13.11
N ILE A 52 8.62 20.46 13.38
CA ILE A 52 8.17 19.12 13.80
C ILE A 52 7.96 18.20 12.59
N SER A 53 7.52 18.76 11.45
CA SER A 53 7.17 18.00 10.26
C SER A 53 8.43 17.53 9.53
N PRO A 54 8.58 16.21 9.26
CA PRO A 54 9.65 15.72 8.38
C PRO A 54 9.41 16.05 6.89
N THR A 55 8.33 16.77 6.58
CA THR A 55 7.91 17.09 5.20
C THR A 55 7.49 18.55 5.12
N VAL A 56 7.66 19.18 3.96
CA VAL A 56 7.34 20.62 3.78
C VAL A 56 5.83 20.86 3.55
N ASP A 57 5.10 19.85 3.09
CA ASP A 57 3.68 19.98 2.72
C ASP A 57 2.75 19.38 3.80
N HIS A 58 2.69 20.02 4.96
CA HIS A 58 1.84 19.60 6.10
C HIS A 58 0.50 20.37 6.19
N GLN A 59 0.22 21.30 5.28
CA GLN A 59 -1.04 22.06 5.23
C GLN A 59 -1.45 22.75 6.55
N GLY A 60 -0.47 23.01 7.42
CA GLY A 60 -0.70 23.62 8.74
C GLY A 60 -1.22 22.66 9.83
N VAL A 61 -1.19 21.34 9.63
CA VAL A 61 -1.62 20.36 10.64
C VAL A 61 -0.67 19.16 10.69
N VAL A 62 -0.18 18.83 11.88
CA VAL A 62 0.70 17.66 12.12
C VAL A 62 0.23 16.90 13.35
N ALA A 63 0.40 15.58 13.36
CA ALA A 63 0.17 14.77 14.55
C ALA A 63 1.37 13.88 14.83
N ILE A 64 1.64 13.68 16.11
CA ILE A 64 2.54 12.66 16.61
C ILE A 64 1.69 11.41 16.87
N ALA A 65 1.95 10.36 16.10
CA ALA A 65 1.24 9.09 16.17
C ALA A 65 2.22 7.98 16.55
N GLU A 66 1.71 6.90 17.13
CA GLU A 66 2.50 5.67 17.26
C GLU A 66 2.81 5.08 15.88
N GLY A 67 3.94 4.38 15.79
CA GLY A 67 4.35 3.70 14.56
C GLY A 67 3.27 2.73 14.11
N ARG A 68 3.00 2.67 12.81
CA ARG A 68 2.13 1.65 12.24
C ARG A 68 2.99 0.43 11.97
N VAL A 69 2.64 -0.70 12.55
CA VAL A 69 3.26 -1.99 12.28
C VAL A 69 2.25 -2.81 11.49
N GLY A 70 2.72 -3.56 10.50
CA GLY A 70 1.89 -4.58 9.86
C GLY A 70 1.49 -5.69 10.84
N VAL A 71 0.62 -6.57 10.39
CA VAL A 71 0.30 -7.82 11.09
C VAL A 71 1.20 -8.95 10.62
N GLU A 72 1.21 -10.05 11.36
CA GLU A 72 1.82 -11.29 10.90
C GLU A 72 0.94 -11.98 9.85
N LEU A 73 1.54 -12.80 8.99
CA LEU A 73 0.80 -13.50 7.93
C LEU A 73 -0.32 -14.38 8.50
N ASP A 74 -0.06 -15.09 9.60
CA ASP A 74 -1.03 -15.98 10.23
C ASP A 74 -2.28 -15.23 10.71
N GLU A 75 -2.11 -14.01 11.21
CA GLU A 75 -3.25 -13.16 11.62
C GLU A 75 -4.11 -12.77 10.41
N LEU A 76 -3.47 -12.39 9.29
CA LEU A 76 -4.18 -12.16 8.05
C LEU A 76 -4.91 -13.41 7.57
N LEU A 77 -4.25 -14.57 7.53
CA LEU A 77 -4.85 -15.83 7.08
C LEU A 77 -6.05 -16.25 7.96
N LEU A 78 -5.97 -16.04 9.28
CA LEU A 78 -7.09 -16.25 10.19
C LEU A 78 -8.24 -15.29 9.91
N HIS A 79 -7.96 -14.01 9.62
CA HIS A 79 -8.98 -13.06 9.21
C HIS A 79 -9.71 -13.52 7.95
N LEU A 80 -8.97 -14.00 6.94
CA LEU A 80 -9.56 -14.49 5.68
C LEU A 80 -10.50 -15.68 5.89
N ASP A 81 -10.25 -16.54 6.89
CA ASP A 81 -11.15 -17.66 7.24
C ASP A 81 -12.50 -17.19 7.81
N THR A 82 -12.58 -15.96 8.33
CA THR A 82 -13.80 -15.41 8.92
C THR A 82 -14.74 -14.75 7.89
N LEU A 83 -14.28 -14.60 6.65
CA LEU A 83 -15.05 -13.93 5.60
C LEU A 83 -16.19 -14.81 5.11
N THR A 84 -17.37 -14.20 4.93
CA THR A 84 -18.53 -14.88 4.33
C THR A 84 -18.52 -14.76 2.81
N GLU A 85 -17.90 -13.70 2.28
CA GLU A 85 -17.72 -13.46 0.86
C GLU A 85 -16.35 -13.98 0.39
N PRO A 86 -16.19 -14.29 -0.92
CA PRO A 86 -14.90 -14.72 -1.45
C PRO A 86 -13.80 -13.69 -1.20
N ALA A 87 -12.68 -14.09 -0.60
CA ALA A 87 -11.58 -13.16 -0.28
C ALA A 87 -10.99 -12.47 -1.53
N LEU A 88 -10.64 -11.19 -1.42
CA LEU A 88 -9.76 -10.49 -2.35
C LEU A 88 -8.51 -10.03 -1.61
N VAL A 89 -7.36 -10.57 -1.97
CA VAL A 89 -6.07 -10.22 -1.37
C VAL A 89 -5.22 -9.49 -2.40
N LEU A 90 -4.45 -8.49 -1.96
CA LEU A 90 -3.43 -7.85 -2.76
C LEU A 90 -2.04 -8.27 -2.28
N VAL A 91 -1.20 -8.75 -3.17
CA VAL A 91 0.20 -9.11 -2.90
C VAL A 91 1.07 -8.15 -3.70
N ILE A 92 2.00 -7.47 -3.03
CA ILE A 92 2.85 -6.47 -3.65
C ILE A 92 4.29 -6.95 -3.58
N ASP A 93 4.91 -7.15 -4.75
CA ASP A 93 6.32 -7.53 -4.84
C ASP A 93 7.20 -6.30 -5.07
N SER A 94 7.68 -5.73 -3.96
CA SER A 94 8.83 -4.82 -3.95
C SER A 94 8.60 -3.47 -4.68
N LEU A 95 7.45 -2.81 -4.49
CA LEU A 95 7.26 -1.41 -4.88
C LEU A 95 8.17 -0.49 -4.04
N GLN A 96 8.92 0.38 -4.71
CA GLN A 96 9.95 1.22 -4.09
C GLN A 96 9.55 2.70 -3.98
N ASP A 97 8.50 3.12 -4.70
CA ASP A 97 8.00 4.49 -4.65
C ASP A 97 6.81 4.63 -3.67
N PRO A 98 6.90 5.47 -2.63
CA PRO A 98 5.79 5.74 -1.72
C PRO A 98 4.52 6.26 -2.41
N GLN A 99 4.66 6.93 -3.56
CA GLN A 99 3.52 7.40 -4.34
C GLN A 99 2.77 6.22 -4.97
N ASN A 100 3.45 5.34 -5.70
CA ASN A 100 2.85 4.14 -6.30
C ASN A 100 2.26 3.22 -5.24
N PHE A 101 3.00 2.99 -4.15
CA PHE A 101 2.51 2.15 -3.05
C PHE A 101 1.25 2.73 -2.42
N GLY A 102 1.21 4.04 -2.14
CA GLY A 102 0.02 4.68 -1.58
C GLY A 102 -1.18 4.68 -2.53
N VAL A 103 -0.96 4.94 -3.83
CA VAL A 103 -2.01 4.86 -4.86
C VAL A 103 -2.61 3.45 -4.89
N LEU A 104 -1.76 2.42 -4.88
CA LEU A 104 -2.23 1.04 -4.93
C LEU A 104 -2.98 0.63 -3.65
N LEU A 105 -2.52 1.03 -2.46
CA LEU A 105 -3.25 0.81 -1.21
C LEU A 105 -4.62 1.52 -1.22
N ARG A 106 -4.68 2.75 -1.76
CA ARG A 106 -5.94 3.48 -1.89
C ARG A 106 -6.90 2.78 -2.85
N SER A 107 -6.38 2.28 -3.97
CA SER A 107 -7.17 1.48 -4.91
C SER A 107 -7.63 0.16 -4.29
N ALA A 108 -6.80 -0.49 -3.47
CA ALA A 108 -7.12 -1.73 -2.77
C ALA A 108 -8.27 -1.54 -1.78
N GLU A 109 -8.21 -0.52 -0.93
CA GLU A 109 -9.29 -0.19 0.00
C GLU A 109 -10.59 0.14 -0.76
N GLY A 110 -10.51 0.97 -1.80
CA GLY A 110 -11.69 1.30 -2.62
C GLY A 110 -12.26 0.12 -3.42
N ALA A 111 -11.44 -0.91 -3.70
CA ALA A 111 -11.86 -2.14 -4.37
C ALA A 111 -12.40 -3.21 -3.40
N GLY A 112 -12.36 -2.97 -2.09
CA GLY A 112 -12.78 -3.93 -1.08
C GLY A 112 -11.81 -5.09 -0.91
N VAL A 113 -10.50 -4.83 -0.98
CA VAL A 113 -9.46 -5.81 -0.64
C VAL A 113 -9.51 -6.13 0.86
N ASP A 114 -9.57 -7.41 1.19
CA ASP A 114 -9.65 -7.91 2.58
C ASP A 114 -8.29 -7.96 3.28
N GLY A 115 -7.20 -7.95 2.51
CA GLY A 115 -5.86 -7.85 3.07
C GLY A 115 -4.77 -7.63 2.04
N VAL A 116 -3.64 -7.10 2.52
CA VAL A 116 -2.46 -6.80 1.70
C VAL A 116 -1.26 -7.55 2.25
N VAL A 117 -0.46 -8.17 1.37
CA VAL A 117 0.80 -8.83 1.73
C VAL A 117 1.95 -8.10 1.06
N ILE A 118 2.94 -7.71 1.85
CA ILE A 118 4.16 -7.02 1.41
C ILE A 118 5.40 -7.69 2.00
N PRO A 119 6.56 -7.68 1.30
CA PRO A 119 7.80 -8.15 1.89
C PRO A 119 8.36 -7.14 2.90
N ARG A 120 9.00 -7.64 3.97
CA ARG A 120 9.71 -6.84 4.99
C ARG A 120 10.92 -6.09 4.43
N HIS A 121 11.49 -6.56 3.32
CA HIS A 121 12.71 -6.03 2.72
C HIS A 121 12.46 -5.61 1.27
N ARG A 122 13.23 -4.63 0.81
CA ARG A 122 13.20 -4.13 -0.58
C ARG A 122 11.82 -3.58 -1.01
N GLN A 123 11.11 -2.98 -0.06
CA GLN A 123 9.77 -2.41 -0.21
C GLN A 123 9.68 -1.12 0.60
N VAL A 124 8.80 -0.20 0.19
CA VAL A 124 8.44 0.95 1.03
C VAL A 124 7.65 0.50 2.26
N GLY A 125 8.14 0.83 3.45
CA GLY A 125 7.42 0.58 4.70
C GLY A 125 6.21 1.48 4.92
N LEU A 126 5.45 1.23 5.99
CA LEU A 126 4.25 1.99 6.37
C LEU A 126 4.60 3.37 6.98
N THR A 127 5.15 4.25 6.15
CA THR A 127 5.64 5.57 6.54
C THR A 127 4.55 6.66 6.49
N ALA A 128 4.85 7.83 7.05
CA ALA A 128 3.99 9.01 6.95
C ALA A 128 3.76 9.45 5.48
N ALA A 129 4.73 9.22 4.59
CA ALA A 129 4.57 9.48 3.17
C ALA A 129 3.48 8.57 2.57
N VAL A 130 3.52 7.26 2.85
CA VAL A 130 2.50 6.30 2.40
C VAL A 130 1.12 6.62 2.97
N GLY A 131 1.04 6.98 4.26
CA GLY A 131 -0.22 7.41 4.88
C GLY A 131 -0.82 8.64 4.19
N ARG A 132 0.01 9.53 3.65
CA ARG A 132 -0.43 10.69 2.86
C ARG A 132 -0.85 10.30 1.45
N THR A 133 -0.01 9.59 0.73
CA THR A 133 -0.23 9.25 -0.69
C THR A 133 -1.43 8.31 -0.85
N SER A 134 -1.70 7.45 0.14
CA SER A 134 -2.92 6.63 0.21
C SER A 134 -4.18 7.37 0.68
N ALA A 135 -4.07 8.66 1.02
CA ALA A 135 -5.14 9.44 1.63
C ALA A 135 -5.73 8.79 2.92
N GLY A 136 -4.91 8.03 3.65
CA GLY A 136 -5.32 7.34 4.88
C GLY A 136 -5.94 5.96 4.65
N ALA A 137 -6.10 5.50 3.42
CA ALA A 137 -6.59 4.15 3.13
C ALA A 137 -5.73 3.05 3.77
N SER A 138 -4.42 3.30 3.89
CA SER A 138 -3.51 2.40 4.59
C SER A 138 -3.94 2.12 6.02
N GLU A 139 -4.67 3.01 6.70
CA GLU A 139 -5.10 2.81 8.10
C GLU A 139 -6.21 1.77 8.24
N HIS A 140 -6.98 1.53 7.18
CA HIS A 140 -8.15 0.63 7.18
C HIS A 140 -7.85 -0.76 6.61
N LEU A 141 -6.67 -0.95 6.01
CA LEU A 141 -6.26 -2.22 5.41
C LEU A 141 -5.49 -3.08 6.40
N LEU A 142 -5.80 -4.37 6.44
CA LEU A 142 -4.99 -5.38 7.12
C LEU A 142 -3.75 -5.68 6.28
N ILE A 143 -2.57 -5.22 6.70
CA ILE A 143 -1.33 -5.33 5.93
C ILE A 143 -0.36 -6.27 6.63
N ALA A 144 -0.08 -7.43 6.03
CA ALA A 144 0.87 -8.41 6.53
C ALA A 144 2.27 -8.21 5.95
N GLU A 145 3.28 -8.20 6.83
CA GLU A 145 4.70 -8.04 6.45
C GLU A 145 5.45 -9.38 6.53
N VAL A 146 5.85 -9.92 5.37
CA VAL A 146 6.43 -11.26 5.28
C VAL A 146 7.92 -11.25 4.93
N ALA A 147 8.67 -12.23 5.44
CA ALA A 147 10.08 -12.39 5.08
C ALA A 147 10.26 -12.97 3.67
N ASN A 148 9.37 -13.90 3.27
CA ASN A 148 9.42 -14.58 1.97
C ASN A 148 8.04 -14.55 1.30
N LEU A 149 7.95 -13.80 0.20
CA LEU A 149 6.69 -13.62 -0.53
C LEU A 149 6.21 -14.91 -1.22
N ARG A 150 7.15 -15.78 -1.64
CA ARG A 150 6.78 -17.06 -2.27
C ARG A 150 6.11 -17.99 -1.27
N GLN A 151 6.67 -18.10 -0.07
CA GLN A 151 6.07 -18.89 1.01
C GLN A 151 4.69 -18.34 1.40
N ALA A 152 4.53 -17.01 1.44
CA ALA A 152 3.23 -16.39 1.70
C ALA A 152 2.20 -16.73 0.62
N ILE A 153 2.61 -16.73 -0.65
CA ILE A 153 1.77 -17.16 -1.78
C ILE A 153 1.34 -18.62 -1.64
N ASP A 154 2.25 -19.52 -1.26
CA ASP A 154 1.92 -20.93 -1.07
C ASP A 154 0.91 -21.11 0.08
N ALA A 155 1.08 -20.40 1.21
CA ALA A 155 0.12 -20.41 2.32
C ALA A 155 -1.27 -19.83 1.94
N ILE A 156 -1.30 -18.78 1.11
CA ILE A 156 -2.56 -18.23 0.55
C ILE A 156 -3.25 -19.29 -0.33
N LYS A 157 -2.50 -20.05 -1.13
CA LYS A 157 -3.05 -21.10 -2.00
C LYS A 157 -3.62 -22.29 -1.22
N GLU A 158 -3.02 -22.62 -0.07
CA GLU A 158 -3.53 -23.63 0.87
C GLU A 158 -4.92 -23.26 1.43
N LYS A 159 -5.22 -21.96 1.56
CA LYS A 159 -6.57 -21.45 1.88
C LYS A 159 -7.57 -21.54 0.72
N GLY A 160 -7.18 -22.12 -0.41
CA GLY A 160 -8.02 -22.21 -1.60
C GLY A 160 -8.14 -20.90 -2.39
N ILE A 161 -7.35 -19.88 -2.04
CA ILE A 161 -7.31 -18.60 -2.75
C ILE A 161 -6.47 -18.74 -4.02
N TRP A 162 -6.98 -18.23 -5.13
CA TRP A 162 -6.32 -18.32 -6.43
C TRP A 162 -5.35 -17.16 -6.64
N VAL A 163 -4.13 -17.41 -7.08
CA VAL A 163 -3.11 -16.36 -7.21
C VAL A 163 -3.00 -15.94 -8.68
N VAL A 164 -3.31 -14.67 -8.94
CA VAL A 164 -3.25 -14.06 -10.28
C VAL A 164 -2.14 -13.02 -10.30
N GLY A 165 -1.10 -13.25 -11.10
CA GLY A 165 -0.04 -12.26 -11.34
C GLY A 165 -0.42 -11.26 -12.43
N THR A 166 -0.01 -10.01 -12.27
CA THR A 166 -0.10 -8.99 -13.32
C THR A 166 1.27 -8.76 -13.94
N ASP A 167 1.49 -9.26 -15.16
CA ASP A 167 2.75 -9.12 -15.89
C ASP A 167 2.50 -9.08 -17.40
N ASP A 168 3.32 -8.34 -18.14
CA ASP A 168 3.20 -8.22 -19.60
C ASP A 168 3.45 -9.57 -20.31
N SER A 169 4.14 -10.51 -19.65
CA SER A 169 4.30 -11.88 -20.13
C SER A 169 3.03 -12.73 -20.05
N GLY A 170 1.95 -12.21 -19.48
CA GLY A 170 0.67 -12.91 -19.36
C GLY A 170 0.05 -13.26 -20.71
N GLU A 171 -0.42 -14.50 -20.83
CA GLU A 171 -1.13 -14.98 -22.04
C GLU A 171 -2.58 -14.53 -22.07
N MET A 172 -3.21 -14.37 -20.89
CA MET A 172 -4.60 -13.94 -20.75
C MET A 172 -4.68 -12.44 -20.52
N GLU A 173 -5.73 -11.82 -21.06
CA GLU A 173 -6.07 -10.44 -20.73
C GLU A 173 -6.73 -10.37 -19.35
N TRP A 174 -6.50 -9.26 -18.64
CA TRP A 174 -7.01 -9.03 -17.29
C TRP A 174 -8.51 -9.23 -17.13
N ASP A 175 -9.33 -9.10 -18.18
CA ASP A 175 -10.78 -9.26 -18.14
C ASP A 175 -11.27 -10.67 -18.55
N GLU A 176 -10.35 -11.58 -18.89
CA GLU A 176 -10.66 -12.97 -19.25
C GLU A 176 -10.70 -13.93 -18.04
N VAL A 177 -10.21 -13.47 -16.89
CA VAL A 177 -10.11 -14.23 -15.63
C VAL A 177 -11.34 -14.01 -14.76
N ASP A 178 -11.75 -15.06 -14.04
CA ASP A 178 -12.86 -15.02 -13.09
C ASP A 178 -12.39 -14.62 -11.69
N TYR A 179 -12.67 -13.38 -11.30
CA TYR A 179 -12.33 -12.83 -9.98
C TYR A 179 -13.46 -12.94 -8.96
N ARG A 180 -14.60 -13.58 -9.29
CA ARG A 180 -15.72 -13.74 -8.34
C ARG A 180 -15.38 -14.71 -7.22
N GLY A 181 -14.51 -15.68 -7.48
CA GLY A 181 -13.99 -16.58 -6.46
C GLY A 181 -12.92 -15.92 -5.57
N PRO A 182 -12.43 -16.65 -4.55
CA PRO A 182 -11.33 -16.17 -3.71
C PRO A 182 -10.07 -15.98 -4.56
N THR A 183 -9.51 -14.77 -4.55
CA THR A 183 -8.39 -14.38 -5.41
C THR A 183 -7.37 -13.51 -4.68
N ALA A 184 -6.09 -13.77 -4.91
CA ALA A 184 -4.97 -12.93 -4.54
C ALA A 184 -4.33 -12.35 -5.81
N LEU A 185 -4.33 -11.03 -5.94
CA LEU A 185 -3.72 -10.32 -7.05
C LEU A 185 -2.27 -9.98 -6.72
N VAL A 186 -1.30 -10.39 -7.54
CA VAL A 186 0.11 -10.02 -7.41
C VAL A 186 0.44 -8.85 -8.33
N VAL A 187 1.02 -7.80 -7.77
CA VAL A 187 1.53 -6.62 -8.50
C VAL A 187 3.02 -6.49 -8.26
N GLY A 188 3.78 -6.44 -9.34
CA GLY A 188 5.24 -6.39 -9.32
C GLY A 188 5.84 -5.00 -9.11
N ASN A 189 7.17 -4.97 -9.14
CA ASN A 189 7.98 -3.75 -9.15
C ASN A 189 7.78 -2.97 -10.44
N GLU A 190 7.94 -1.64 -10.38
CA GLU A 190 7.73 -0.75 -11.52
C GLU A 190 8.70 -0.97 -12.70
N ALA A 191 9.92 -1.44 -12.42
CA ALA A 191 10.97 -1.64 -13.41
C ALA A 191 11.16 -3.12 -13.76
N GLU A 192 11.18 -3.99 -12.75
CA GLU A 192 11.51 -5.41 -12.92
C GLU A 192 10.27 -6.31 -13.09
N GLY A 193 9.06 -5.78 -12.89
CA GLY A 193 7.85 -6.58 -12.87
C GLY A 193 7.80 -7.51 -11.65
N ILE A 194 7.14 -8.66 -11.80
CA ILE A 194 7.06 -9.66 -10.72
C ILE A 194 8.35 -10.50 -10.73
N ARG A 195 8.98 -10.71 -9.56
CA ARG A 195 10.17 -11.57 -9.50
C ARG A 195 9.84 -12.99 -9.95
N ARG A 196 10.76 -13.62 -10.68
CA ARG A 196 10.61 -14.96 -11.25
C ARG A 196 9.97 -15.99 -10.28
N LEU A 197 10.50 -16.15 -9.06
CA LEU A 197 9.97 -17.15 -8.11
C LEU A 197 8.53 -16.85 -7.67
N VAL A 198 8.17 -15.58 -7.57
CA VAL A 198 6.82 -15.10 -7.23
C VAL A 198 5.89 -15.36 -8.42
N LEU A 199 6.36 -15.07 -9.63
CA LEU A 199 5.63 -15.32 -10.88
C LEU A 199 5.36 -16.83 -11.09
N GLU A 200 6.34 -17.68 -10.85
CA GLU A 200 6.21 -19.15 -10.85
C GLU A 200 5.25 -19.68 -9.77
N GLY A 201 4.93 -18.86 -8.75
CA GLY A 201 3.95 -19.20 -7.72
C GLY A 201 2.52 -18.87 -8.10
N CYS A 202 2.32 -17.97 -9.08
CA CYS A 202 1.02 -17.58 -9.56
C CYS A 202 0.33 -18.75 -10.26
N ASP A 203 -0.96 -18.92 -10.02
CA ASP A 203 -1.77 -19.92 -10.73
C ASP A 203 -2.07 -19.47 -12.17
N GLN A 204 -2.19 -18.15 -12.38
CA GLN A 204 -2.38 -17.52 -13.68
C GLN A 204 -1.64 -16.18 -13.74
N VAL A 205 -1.27 -15.75 -14.94
CA VAL A 205 -0.66 -14.44 -15.20
C VAL A 205 -1.48 -13.73 -16.26
N VAL A 206 -1.92 -12.51 -15.95
CA VAL A 206 -2.69 -11.66 -16.83
C VAL A 206 -1.89 -10.43 -17.24
N ARG A 207 -2.19 -9.93 -18.43
CA ARG A 207 -1.66 -8.65 -18.93
C ARG A 207 -2.77 -7.62 -19.12
N VAL A 208 -2.38 -6.34 -19.07
CA VAL A 208 -3.22 -5.23 -19.50
C VAL A 208 -2.72 -4.79 -20.89
N PRO A 209 -3.52 -4.90 -21.97
CA PRO A 209 -3.13 -4.62 -23.32
C PRO A 209 -2.90 -3.13 -23.53
N MET A 210 -1.87 -2.83 -24.31
CA MET A 210 -1.48 -1.49 -24.67
C MET A 210 -1.80 -1.23 -26.14
N GLN A 211 -2.69 -0.29 -26.42
CA GLN A 211 -3.02 0.14 -27.78
C GLN A 211 -2.15 1.31 -28.27
N GLY A 212 -1.30 1.85 -27.39
CA GLY A 212 -0.45 3.00 -27.65
C GLY A 212 0.95 2.64 -28.15
N GLN A 213 1.83 3.64 -28.17
CA GLN A 213 3.26 3.46 -28.52
C GLN A 213 4.14 3.06 -27.33
N VAL A 214 3.60 3.17 -26.11
CA VAL A 214 4.30 2.76 -24.88
C VAL A 214 4.04 1.28 -24.61
N SER A 215 5.04 0.60 -24.05
CA SER A 215 5.02 -0.85 -23.88
C SER A 215 4.24 -1.33 -22.65
N SER A 216 4.06 -0.48 -21.63
CA SER A 216 3.45 -0.89 -20.36
C SER A 216 2.82 0.29 -19.61
N LEU A 217 2.01 -0.04 -18.60
CA LEU A 217 1.50 0.91 -17.61
C LEU A 217 2.42 0.95 -16.38
N ASN A 218 2.30 2.02 -15.59
CA ASN A 218 2.81 2.03 -14.23
C ASN A 218 2.20 0.87 -13.42
N ALA A 219 3.00 0.17 -12.62
CA ALA A 219 2.57 -1.03 -11.88
C ALA A 219 1.36 -0.78 -10.96
N ALA A 220 1.32 0.36 -10.25
CA ALA A 220 0.17 0.71 -9.41
C ALA A 220 -1.09 0.99 -10.25
N ALA A 221 -0.94 1.58 -11.44
CA ALA A 221 -2.04 1.79 -12.37
C ALA A 221 -2.55 0.46 -12.95
N ALA A 222 -1.65 -0.43 -13.38
CA ALA A 222 -2.01 -1.76 -13.86
C ALA A 222 -2.74 -2.56 -12.77
N GLY A 223 -2.19 -2.62 -11.56
CA GLY A 223 -2.83 -3.26 -10.42
C GLY A 223 -4.20 -2.67 -10.10
N THR A 224 -4.35 -1.33 -10.18
CA THR A 224 -5.65 -0.67 -10.01
C THR A 224 -6.67 -1.10 -11.06
N VAL A 225 -6.27 -1.23 -12.33
CA VAL A 225 -7.17 -1.70 -13.41
C VAL A 225 -7.68 -3.11 -13.08
N VAL A 226 -6.80 -4.02 -12.66
CA VAL A 226 -7.20 -5.40 -12.34
C VAL A 226 -8.06 -5.47 -11.08
N LEU A 227 -7.74 -4.68 -10.03
CA LEU A 227 -8.55 -4.59 -8.81
C LEU A 227 -9.99 -4.14 -9.10
N PHE A 228 -10.16 -3.11 -9.92
CA PHE A 228 -11.49 -2.60 -10.26
C PHE A 228 -12.24 -3.51 -11.24
N GLU A 229 -11.54 -4.31 -12.04
CA GLU A 229 -12.16 -5.40 -12.79
C GLU A 229 -12.68 -6.49 -11.85
N ALA A 230 -11.91 -6.90 -10.84
CA ALA A 230 -12.37 -7.82 -9.82
C ALA A 230 -13.61 -7.30 -9.08
N LEU A 231 -13.60 -6.03 -8.68
CA LEU A 231 -14.76 -5.36 -8.09
C LEU A 231 -15.96 -5.37 -9.06
N ARG A 232 -15.75 -5.05 -10.34
CA ARG A 232 -16.82 -5.05 -11.36
C ARG A 232 -17.52 -6.40 -11.43
N GLN A 233 -16.76 -7.50 -11.52
CA GLN A 233 -17.31 -8.84 -11.60
C GLN A 233 -18.06 -9.22 -10.31
N ARG A 234 -17.47 -8.92 -9.14
CA ARG A 234 -18.06 -9.22 -7.83
C ARG A 234 -19.35 -8.45 -7.56
N LEU A 235 -19.48 -7.21 -8.05
CA LEU A 235 -20.69 -6.39 -7.86
C LEU A 235 -21.81 -6.69 -8.87
N ARG A 236 -21.46 -7.00 -10.13
CA ARG A 236 -22.45 -7.12 -11.20
C ARG A 236 -23.00 -8.53 -11.38
N ASP A 237 -22.20 -9.55 -11.07
CA ASP A 237 -22.53 -10.94 -11.38
C ASP A 237 -22.69 -11.77 -10.10
N ALA A 238 -23.76 -11.49 -9.34
CA ALA A 238 -24.31 -12.44 -8.35
C ALA A 238 -25.00 -13.66 -9.01
N ALA A 239 -24.94 -13.76 -10.35
CA ALA A 239 -25.48 -14.87 -11.15
C ALA A 239 -24.34 -15.80 -11.63
N PRO A 240 -24.59 -17.12 -11.76
CA PRO A 240 -23.55 -18.11 -11.98
C PRO A 240 -22.81 -17.90 -13.31
N PRO A 241 -21.51 -18.27 -13.40
CA PRO A 241 -20.66 -18.02 -14.55
C PRO A 241 -21.27 -18.48 -15.87
N THR A 242 -21.49 -17.56 -16.81
CA THR A 242 -21.54 -17.91 -18.22
C THR A 242 -20.13 -17.71 -18.78
N SER A 243 -19.39 -18.81 -18.87
CA SER A 243 -18.07 -18.95 -19.53
C SER A 243 -17.05 -17.84 -19.23
N VAL A 244 -16.56 -17.76 -18.00
CA VAL A 244 -15.26 -17.14 -17.70
C VAL A 244 -14.30 -18.30 -17.39
N ARG A 245 -13.11 -18.31 -18.02
CA ARG A 245 -12.19 -19.45 -17.92
C ARG A 245 -11.42 -19.36 -16.60
N ARG A 246 -11.82 -20.14 -15.60
CA ARG A 246 -10.87 -20.58 -14.57
C ARG A 246 -10.13 -21.79 -15.15
N GLN A 247 -8.90 -21.61 -15.61
CA GLN A 247 -8.06 -22.75 -15.97
C GLN A 247 -7.91 -23.67 -14.74
N GLU A 248 -7.85 -24.98 -14.95
CA GLU A 248 -7.57 -25.93 -13.85
C GLU A 248 -6.28 -25.54 -13.15
N ARG A 249 -6.23 -25.71 -11.82
CA ARG A 249 -5.06 -25.26 -11.04
C ARG A 249 -3.86 -26.04 -11.56
N PRO A 250 -2.78 -25.37 -12.02
CA PRO A 250 -1.58 -26.10 -12.37
C PRO A 250 -1.15 -26.91 -11.15
N ALA A 251 -0.85 -28.19 -11.38
CA ALA A 251 -0.39 -29.07 -10.31
C ALA A 251 0.80 -28.41 -9.60
N PRO A 252 0.89 -28.47 -8.26
CA PRO A 252 2.03 -27.89 -7.55
C PRO A 252 3.32 -28.45 -8.17
N ALA A 253 4.24 -27.56 -8.54
CA ALA A 253 5.56 -27.97 -9.01
C ALA A 253 6.16 -28.87 -7.94
N ALA A 254 6.46 -30.12 -8.30
CA ALA A 254 7.13 -31.04 -7.39
C ALA A 254 8.42 -30.36 -6.92
N VAL A 255 8.56 -30.22 -5.60
CA VAL A 255 9.81 -29.77 -5.01
C VAL A 255 10.80 -30.90 -5.31
N ASP A 256 11.72 -30.67 -6.24
CA ASP A 256 12.75 -31.66 -6.59
C ASP A 256 13.59 -31.91 -5.33
N ALA A 257 13.27 -33.00 -4.64
CA ALA A 257 14.11 -33.57 -3.60
C ALA A 257 15.42 -33.99 -4.27
N GLU A 258 16.50 -33.47 -3.72
CA GLU A 258 17.85 -33.58 -4.24
C GLU A 258 18.26 -35.03 -4.51
N GLN A 259 19.07 -35.18 -5.56
CA GLN A 259 19.70 -36.40 -6.02
C GLN A 259 20.55 -37.05 -4.91
N GLU A 260 20.09 -38.16 -4.33
CA GLU A 260 20.99 -39.15 -3.74
C GLU A 260 21.74 -39.86 -4.88
N GLY A 261 22.99 -39.46 -5.08
CA GLY A 261 23.92 -40.11 -5.98
C GLY A 261 24.22 -41.53 -5.50
N THR A 262 23.78 -42.50 -6.28
CA THR A 262 24.30 -43.86 -6.28
C THR A 262 25.77 -43.86 -6.69
N ASN A 263 26.66 -44.33 -5.82
CA ASN A 263 27.98 -44.82 -6.22
C ASN A 263 28.16 -46.25 -5.70
N GLU A 264 28.08 -47.20 -6.63
CA GLU A 264 28.53 -48.57 -6.46
C GLU A 264 30.08 -48.62 -6.46
N GLU A 265 30.57 -49.33 -5.45
CA GLU A 265 31.78 -50.16 -5.34
C GLU A 265 32.92 -50.00 -6.36
N THR A 266 34.12 -49.73 -5.85
CA THR A 266 35.31 -50.53 -6.23
C THR A 266 36.17 -50.87 -5.00
N SER A 267 36.60 -52.12 -5.03
CA SER A 267 37.43 -52.92 -4.11
C SER A 267 38.74 -52.31 -3.61
N GLY A 268 39.16 -52.69 -2.40
CA GLY A 268 40.58 -52.69 -2.03
C GLY A 268 40.88 -52.76 -0.53
N GLU A 269 41.15 -53.98 -0.06
CA GLU A 269 42.19 -54.39 0.90
C GLU A 269 42.21 -53.86 2.37
N ASP A 270 42.12 -54.85 3.27
CA ASP A 270 42.89 -55.07 4.51
C ASP A 270 43.15 -53.89 5.49
N LEU A 271 42.68 -54.04 6.73
CA LEU A 271 43.51 -54.45 7.88
C LEU A 271 42.70 -54.34 9.20
N ALA A 272 42.99 -55.29 10.08
CA ALA A 272 42.34 -55.58 11.35
C ALA A 272 42.67 -54.57 12.49
N LEU A 273 42.12 -54.90 13.68
CA LEU A 273 42.40 -54.39 15.04
C LEU A 273 41.52 -53.17 15.43
N ASP A 274 40.93 -53.07 16.62
CA ASP A 274 40.83 -53.91 17.80
C ASP A 274 39.56 -53.48 18.57
N GLU A 275 39.07 -54.39 19.40
CA GLU A 275 38.04 -54.17 20.41
C GLU A 275 38.46 -53.07 21.40
N GLU A 276 37.52 -52.26 21.90
CA GLU A 276 37.35 -52.11 23.35
C GLU A 276 35.98 -51.46 23.69
N GLU A 277 35.24 -52.17 24.54
CA GLU A 277 34.07 -51.69 25.26
C GLU A 277 34.46 -50.68 26.34
N GLY A 278 33.54 -49.75 26.65
CA GLY A 278 33.66 -48.89 27.82
C GLY A 278 32.34 -48.18 28.13
N ALA A 279 31.48 -48.84 28.90
CA ALA A 279 30.25 -48.29 29.47
C ALA A 279 30.47 -47.88 30.93
N ILE A 280 30.21 -46.62 31.31
CA ILE A 280 29.87 -46.10 32.66
C ILE A 280 29.54 -44.59 32.46
N ASP A 281 28.65 -43.86 33.13
CA ASP A 281 27.51 -44.02 34.04
C ASP A 281 27.05 -42.58 34.38
N ASP A 282 25.84 -42.49 34.95
CA ASP A 282 25.07 -41.35 35.43
C ASP A 282 25.79 -40.17 36.11
N GLY A 283 25.12 -39.01 36.04
CA GLY A 283 25.44 -37.84 36.85
C GLY A 283 24.37 -36.74 36.78
N ALA A 284 23.26 -36.94 37.50
CA ALA A 284 22.27 -35.91 37.80
C ALA A 284 22.85 -34.79 38.66
N LEU A 285 22.45 -33.53 38.42
CA LEU A 285 22.47 -32.46 39.42
C LEU A 285 21.25 -31.53 39.28
N GLU A 286 20.66 -31.27 40.44
CA GLU A 286 19.42 -30.55 40.74
C GLU A 286 19.50 -29.02 40.65
N MET A 287 18.30 -28.44 40.46
CA MET A 287 17.66 -27.27 41.07
C MET A 287 18.48 -26.05 41.54
N GLY A 288 17.98 -24.88 41.14
CA GLY A 288 18.16 -23.61 41.85
C GLY A 288 17.10 -22.59 41.41
N GLU A 289 15.99 -22.50 42.15
CA GLU A 289 15.09 -21.33 42.22
C GLU A 289 15.78 -20.19 42.99
N LEU A 290 15.65 -18.94 42.52
CA LEU A 290 15.57 -17.66 43.29
C LEU A 290 15.10 -16.58 42.28
N ASP A 291 13.86 -16.11 42.33
CA ASP A 291 13.26 -15.07 43.20
C ASP A 291 13.40 -13.63 42.65
N GLU A 292 12.30 -12.90 42.85
CA GLU A 292 11.84 -11.63 42.29
C GLU A 292 12.73 -10.41 42.62
N SER A 293 12.76 -9.43 41.70
CA SER A 293 12.54 -8.02 42.09
C SER A 293 12.27 -7.13 40.88
N VAL A 294 11.07 -6.56 40.88
CA VAL A 294 10.63 -5.39 40.11
C VAL A 294 11.40 -4.14 40.54
N GLN A 295 11.86 -3.32 39.60
CA GLN A 295 12.20 -1.92 39.87
C GLN A 295 11.98 -1.02 38.65
N ASP A 296 11.20 0.01 38.89
CA ASP A 296 10.75 1.07 37.99
C ASP A 296 11.88 1.99 37.49
N ASP A 297 11.67 2.43 36.24
CA ASP A 297 11.95 3.73 35.61
C ASP A 297 12.94 4.73 36.25
N ALA A 298 13.99 5.04 35.48
CA ALA A 298 14.44 6.42 35.26
C ALA A 298 15.12 6.57 33.87
N PRO A 299 14.79 7.60 33.07
CA PRO A 299 15.30 7.74 31.71
C PRO A 299 16.74 8.27 31.67
N VAL A 300 17.52 7.67 30.77
CA VAL A 300 18.89 8.07 30.41
C VAL A 300 18.88 9.42 29.71
N ALA A 301 19.59 10.40 30.28
CA ALA A 301 19.83 11.70 29.69
C ALA A 301 20.78 11.59 28.48
N VAL A 302 20.35 12.09 27.32
CA VAL A 302 21.21 12.25 26.13
C VAL A 302 21.94 13.59 26.25
N ALA A 303 23.26 13.53 26.19
CA ALA A 303 24.16 14.67 26.26
C ALA A 303 23.94 15.66 25.10
N ALA A 304 23.93 16.95 25.43
CA ALA A 304 23.88 18.06 24.50
C ALA A 304 25.16 18.16 23.67
N ALA A 305 25.02 18.26 22.35
CA ALA A 305 26.11 18.59 21.43
C ALA A 305 26.30 20.12 21.38
N GLU A 306 27.56 20.52 21.38
CA GLU A 306 28.06 21.91 21.31
C GLU A 306 27.66 22.62 20.00
N GLU A 307 27.25 23.89 20.10
CA GLU A 307 27.09 24.83 18.98
C GLU A 307 28.45 25.33 18.46
N PRO A 308 28.63 25.51 17.13
CA PRO A 308 29.59 26.46 16.60
C PRO A 308 28.93 27.79 16.17
N PRO A 309 29.69 28.91 16.18
CA PRO A 309 29.14 30.26 16.25
C PRO A 309 28.74 30.88 14.90
N ALA A 310 27.88 31.89 15.01
CA ALA A 310 27.38 32.76 13.96
C ALA A 310 28.47 33.52 13.18
N GLN A 311 28.23 33.74 11.88
CA GLN A 311 28.93 34.72 11.05
C GLN A 311 27.93 35.77 10.54
N ASP A 312 28.32 37.02 10.75
CA ASP A 312 27.66 38.30 10.44
C ASP A 312 27.81 38.67 8.94
N PRO A 313 26.84 39.36 8.29
CA PRO A 313 26.99 39.81 6.91
C PRO A 313 27.45 41.28 6.84
N GLY A 314 28.61 41.54 6.22
CA GLY A 314 29.00 42.84 5.68
C GLY A 314 29.39 42.63 4.21
N ALA A 315 28.69 43.22 3.24
CA ALA A 315 28.75 44.61 2.77
C ALA A 315 29.87 44.82 1.71
N ASP A 316 29.58 45.72 0.77
CA ASP A 316 30.38 46.21 -0.37
C ASP A 316 30.22 45.42 -1.69
N GLU A 317 30.00 46.03 -2.86
CA GLU A 317 29.92 47.44 -3.25
C GLU A 317 29.27 47.54 -4.65
N VAL A 318 28.76 48.74 -4.91
CA VAL A 318 28.21 49.37 -6.12
C VAL A 318 29.08 49.26 -7.40
N GLU A 319 28.44 49.18 -8.58
CA GLU A 319 28.59 50.24 -9.61
C GLU A 319 27.52 50.16 -10.73
N ALA A 320 27.15 51.34 -11.21
CA ALA A 320 26.06 51.66 -12.13
C ALA A 320 26.55 51.91 -13.57
N LEU A 321 25.59 52.04 -14.52
CA LEU A 321 25.53 52.99 -15.67
C LEU A 321 24.52 52.43 -16.70
N GLU A 322 23.33 53.03 -16.88
CA GLU A 322 23.00 54.12 -17.85
C GLU A 322 22.99 53.65 -19.32
N MET A 323 22.08 53.98 -20.25
CA MET A 323 20.99 54.94 -20.43
C MET A 323 20.14 54.43 -21.62
N GLY A 324 18.86 54.83 -21.73
CA GLY A 324 18.11 54.68 -22.99
C GLY A 324 16.61 55.00 -22.88
N THR A 325 16.27 56.25 -23.17
CA THR A 325 14.94 56.87 -23.07
C THR A 325 14.02 56.65 -24.29
N SER A 326 12.75 57.05 -24.10
CA SER A 326 11.62 57.24 -25.05
C SER A 326 10.72 56.00 -25.23
N GLY A 327 9.40 56.01 -25.02
CA GLY A 327 8.42 57.07 -24.75
C GLY A 327 7.45 57.21 -25.92
N ALA A 328 6.28 56.57 -25.85
CA ALA A 328 5.01 57.02 -26.45
C ALA A 328 3.85 56.08 -26.06
N ASP A 329 2.98 56.63 -25.22
CA ASP A 329 1.53 56.45 -25.00
C ASP A 329 0.71 55.52 -25.92
N GLU A 330 -0.10 54.65 -25.30
CA GLU A 330 -1.53 54.56 -25.63
C GLU A 330 -2.35 54.03 -24.43
N GLU A 331 -3.23 54.89 -23.90
CA GLU A 331 -4.20 54.59 -22.82
C GLU A 331 -5.47 53.88 -23.34
N PRO A 332 -6.30 53.27 -22.45
CA PRO A 332 -7.21 52.18 -22.80
C PRO A 332 -8.73 52.54 -22.83
N ALA A 333 -9.53 51.49 -23.13
CA ALA A 333 -10.96 51.24 -22.84
C ALA A 333 -11.98 51.53 -23.97
N PRO A 334 -13.23 50.96 -23.99
CA PRO A 334 -13.95 50.25 -22.92
C PRO A 334 -14.78 48.99 -23.34
N VAL A 335 -15.53 48.45 -22.37
CA VAL A 335 -16.30 47.18 -22.33
C VAL A 335 -17.80 47.35 -22.67
N LYS A 336 -18.44 46.25 -23.14
CA LYS A 336 -19.87 45.77 -22.97
C LYS A 336 -20.84 45.95 -24.16
N PRO A 337 -21.98 45.20 -24.25
CA PRO A 337 -22.29 43.80 -23.86
C PRO A 337 -23.24 43.00 -24.82
N LYS A 338 -23.55 41.74 -24.43
CA LYS A 338 -24.78 40.91 -24.65
C LYS A 338 -25.10 40.34 -26.06
N ARG A 339 -25.29 39.02 -26.11
CA ARG A 339 -26.56 38.40 -26.59
C ARG A 339 -26.80 37.02 -26.00
N ALA A 340 -28.08 36.78 -25.67
CA ALA A 340 -28.66 35.63 -24.98
C ALA A 340 -29.41 34.72 -26.01
N PRO A 341 -30.08 33.63 -25.58
CA PRO A 341 -30.30 32.41 -26.36
C PRO A 341 -31.56 32.41 -27.24
N ALA A 342 -31.58 31.56 -28.28
CA ALA A 342 -32.79 31.28 -29.06
C ALA A 342 -33.61 30.13 -28.44
N LYS A 343 -34.90 30.39 -28.25
CA LYS A 343 -35.92 29.51 -27.66
C LYS A 343 -36.50 28.51 -28.67
N ARG A 344 -37.00 27.40 -28.10
CA ARG A 344 -37.96 26.40 -28.61
C ARG A 344 -39.11 26.99 -29.44
N THR A 345 -39.53 26.24 -30.46
CA THR A 345 -40.95 26.16 -30.87
C THR A 345 -41.41 24.70 -30.84
N ALA A 346 -42.55 24.49 -30.18
CA ALA A 346 -43.28 23.24 -30.18
C ALA A 346 -44.18 23.19 -31.42
N SER A 347 -44.31 22.03 -32.05
CA SER A 347 -45.47 21.69 -32.88
C SER A 347 -46.28 20.61 -32.19
N LYS A 348 -47.50 20.98 -31.80
CA LYS A 348 -48.60 20.08 -31.43
C LYS A 348 -49.37 19.78 -32.72
N THR A 349 -49.50 18.51 -33.09
CA THR A 349 -50.58 18.06 -34.00
C THR A 349 -51.06 16.65 -33.60
N THR A 350 -52.23 16.65 -32.93
CA THR A 350 -53.38 15.71 -33.02
C THR A 350 -53.19 14.19 -32.84
N LYS A 351 -53.83 13.58 -31.82
CA LYS A 351 -55.18 12.94 -31.85
C LYS A 351 -55.09 11.53 -32.50
N THR A 352 -55.32 10.41 -31.82
CA THR A 352 -56.69 9.85 -31.60
C THR A 352 -56.62 8.52 -30.81
N THR A 353 -57.46 8.45 -29.77
CA THR A 353 -58.11 7.32 -29.04
C THR A 353 -57.78 5.84 -29.30
N ARG A 354 -57.42 5.13 -28.21
CA ARG A 354 -58.21 4.10 -27.48
C ARG A 354 -59.29 3.32 -28.28
N LYS A 355 -59.15 1.99 -28.45
CA LYS A 355 -60.18 0.99 -28.06
C LYS A 355 -59.69 -0.47 -28.12
N LYS A 356 -60.00 -1.21 -27.05
CA LYS A 356 -60.09 -2.69 -26.96
C LYS A 356 -61.28 -3.21 -27.80
N ALA A 357 -61.09 -4.37 -28.42
CA ALA A 357 -62.00 -5.44 -28.85
C ALA A 357 -61.22 -6.18 -29.96
N GLU A 358 -60.88 -7.47 -29.90
CA GLU A 358 -61.58 -8.68 -29.46
C GLU A 358 -60.71 -9.59 -28.58
#